data_AF-X1MHB9-F1
#
_entry.id   AF-X1MHB9-F1
#
_cell.length_a   1.000
_cell.length_b   1.000
_cell.length_c   1.000
_cell.angle_alpha   90.00
_cell.angle_beta   90.00
_cell.angle_gamma   90.00
#
_symmetry.space_group_name_H-M   'P 1'
#
loop_
_entity.id
_entity.type
_entity.pdbx_description
1 polymer ?
#
loop_
_entity_poly.entity_id
_entity_poly.type
_entity_poly.pdbx_seq_one_letter_code
_entity_poly.pdbx_strand_id
1 'polypeptide(L)' 'GIVEGLNRKINLVTRKSYGFRNYEVLKIALFLTMGELPEPEFTHRFS' A
#
# COMPACT_ATOMS: atom_id res chain seq x y z
N GLY A 1 13.44 12.30 -10.71
CA GLY A 1 13.40 11.03 -11.50
C GLY A 1 12.39 10.06 -10.93
N ILE A 2 12.01 9.01 -11.69
CA ILE A 2 10.98 8.02 -11.29
C ILE A 2 11.28 7.41 -9.90
N VAL A 3 12.55 7.09 -9.64
CA VAL A 3 13.03 6.52 -8.36
C VAL A 3 12.86 7.48 -7.19
N GLU A 4 13.12 8.78 -7.39
CA GLU A 4 12.96 9.78 -6.33
C GLU A 4 11.48 9.97 -5.96
N GLY A 5 10.59 9.93 -6.95
CA GLY A 5 9.15 9.97 -6.74
C GLY A 5 8.66 8.78 -5.90
N LEU A 6 9.14 7.57 -6.24
CA LEU A 6 8.83 6.35 -5.50
C LEU A 6 9.36 6.40 -4.06
N ASN A 7 10.64 6.79 -3.87
CA ASN A 7 11.25 6.93 -2.55
C ASN A 7 10.49 7.94 -1.67
N ARG A 8 10.04 9.06 -2.24
CA ARG A 8 9.24 10.04 -1.51
C ARG A 8 7.87 9.49 -1.11
N LYS A 9 7.24 8.69 -1.97
CA LYS A 9 5.97 8.02 -1.69
C LYS A 9 6.10 7.00 -0.56
N ILE A 10 7.16 6.16 -0.57
CA ILE A 10 7.44 5.18 0.50
C ILE A 10 7.59 5.89 1.85
N ASN A 11 8.44 6.91 1.91
CA ASN A 11 8.67 7.67 3.14
C ASN A 11 7.40 8.29 3.72
N LEU A 12 6.50 8.78 2.85
CA LEU A 12 5.23 9.36 3.27
C LEU A 12 4.30 8.30 3.87
N VAL A 13 4.19 7.14 3.22
CA VAL A 13 3.34 6.03 3.66
C VAL A 13 3.81 5.50 5.01
N THR A 14 5.12 5.28 5.17
CA THR A 14 5.72 4.81 6.42
C THR A 14 5.46 5.78 7.58
N ARG A 15 5.58 7.10 7.34
CA ARG A 15 5.27 8.11 8.37
C ARG A 15 3.80 8.13 8.75
N LYS A 16 2.89 7.98 7.78
CA LYS A 16 1.45 7.92 8.04
C LYS A 16 1.04 6.67 8.83
N SER A 17 1.65 5.52 8.53
CA SER A 17 1.34 4.26 9.20
C SER A 17 2.06 4.08 10.55
N TYR A 18 3.03 4.92 10.88
CA TYR A 18 3.82 4.82 12.11
C TYR A 18 2.95 4.85 13.39
N GLY A 19 1.82 5.56 13.36
CA GLY A 19 0.88 5.64 14.48
C GLY A 19 0.24 4.30 14.87
N PHE A 20 0.20 3.33 13.97
CA PHE A 20 -0.39 2.01 14.24
C PHE A 20 0.54 1.05 14.96
N ARG A 21 1.85 1.36 15.04
CA ARG A 21 2.89 0.54 15.72
C ARG A 21 2.85 -0.96 15.37
N ASN A 22 2.34 -1.29 14.18
CA ASN A 22 2.19 -2.65 13.70
C ASN A 22 2.76 -2.75 12.28
N TYR A 23 3.67 -3.70 12.09
CA TYR A 23 4.34 -3.93 10.82
C TYR A 23 3.39 -4.43 9.72
N GLU A 24 2.36 -5.20 10.07
CA GLU A 24 1.32 -5.65 9.12
C GLU A 24 0.55 -4.47 8.55
N VAL A 25 0.27 -3.44 9.36
CA VAL A 25 -0.42 -2.23 8.91
C VAL A 25 0.44 -1.43 7.94
N LEU A 26 1.76 -1.36 8.18
CA LEU A 26 2.71 -0.76 7.23
C LEU A 26 2.72 -1.50 5.88
N LYS A 27 2.75 -2.84 5.88
CA LYS A 27 2.68 -3.64 4.64
C LYS A 27 1.40 -3.35 3.88
N ILE A 28 0.24 -3.43 4.54
CA ILE A 28 -1.06 -3.16 3.91
C ILE A 28 -1.10 -1.75 3.34
N ALA A 29 -0.66 -0.74 4.10
CA ALA A 29 -0.61 0.64 3.63
C ALA A 29 0.28 0.81 2.39
N LEU A 30 1.45 0.15 2.36
CA LEU A 30 2.34 0.14 1.20
C LEU A 30 1.69 -0.55 -0.02
N PHE A 31 1.06 -1.71 0.16
CA PHE A 31 0.38 -2.40 -0.93
C PHE A 31 -0.77 -1.57 -1.53
N LEU A 32 -1.59 -0.93 -0.68
CA LEU A 32 -2.69 -0.05 -1.11
C LEU A 32 -2.20 1.19 -1.87
N THR A 33 -1.06 1.75 -1.48
CA THR A 33 -0.57 3.02 -2.04
C THR A 33 0.41 2.86 -3.19
N MET A 34 1.14 1.74 -3.26
CA MET A 34 2.07 1.44 -4.36
C MET A 34 1.38 0.70 -5.49
N GLY A 35 0.26 0.04 -5.23
CA GLY A 35 -0.67 -0.43 -6.25
C GLY A 35 -0.15 -1.62 -7.05
N GLU A 36 -0.52 -2.82 -6.61
CA GLU A 36 -0.78 -4.03 -7.41
C GLU A 36 -1.25 -5.10 -6.42
N LEU A 37 -2.30 -4.80 -5.64
CA LEU A 37 -2.92 -5.85 -4.85
C LEU A 37 -3.65 -6.76 -5.85
N PRO A 38 -3.39 -8.08 -5.87
CA PRO A 38 -4.21 -8.97 -6.67
C PRO A 38 -5.66 -8.78 -6.27
N GLU A 39 -6.55 -8.64 -7.26
CA GLU A 39 -7.98 -8.65 -6.98
C GLU A 39 -8.32 -9.92 -6.20
N PRO A 40 -9.11 -9.83 -5.10
CA PRO A 40 -9.61 -11.01 -4.44
C PRO A 40 -10.40 -11.86 -5.44
N GLU A 41 -10.21 -13.17 -5.46
CA GLU A 41 -11.06 -14.06 -6.26
C GLU A 41 -12.48 -14.06 -5.68
N PHE A 42 -13.38 -13.32 -6.31
CA PHE A 42 -14.80 -13.32 -5.97
C PHE A 42 -15.53 -14.41 -6.76
N THR A 43 -16.29 -15.26 -6.06
CA THR A 43 -17.14 -16.30 -6.66
C THR A 43 -18.31 -15.72 -7.48
N HIS A 44 -18.67 -14.45 -7.26
CA HIS A 44 -19.77 -13.77 -7.96
C HIS A 44 -19.35 -12.36 -8.39
N ARG A 45 -19.33 -12.12 -9.71
CA ARG A 45 -19.30 -10.77 -10.29
C ARG A 45 -20.75 -10.37 -10.57
N PHE A 46 -21.20 -9.26 -10.01
CA PHE A 46 -22.45 -8.64 -10.45
C PHE A 46 -22.15 -7.89 -11.75
N SER A 47 -22.40 -8.55 -12.87
CA SER A 47 -22.43 -7.98 -14.22
C SER A 47 -23.64 -7.08 -14.44
#